data_AF-A0A1M3N4Y1-F1
#
_entry.id   AF-A0A1M3N4Y1-F1
#
_cell.length_a   1.000
_cell.length_b   1.000
_cell.length_c   1.000
_cell.angle_alpha   90.00
_cell.angle_beta   90.00
_cell.angle_gamma   90.00
#
_symmetry.space_group_name_H-M   'P 1'
#
loop_
_entity.id
_entity.type
_entity.pdbx_description
1 polymer ?
#
loop_
_entity_poly.entity_id
_entity_poly.type
_entity_poly.pdbx_seq_one_letter_code
_entity_poly.pdbx_strand_id
1 'polypeptide(L)'
;MGLGLLAVLLALGAHLVWQRVGAGAGAVATVTYAVVQRMGPQGPNVTVDLYAPPQSGKRVPLVVLLQGNEPSQPDERLAFAANVGDSMQRNGVAVAAVSFNVQKGYTLRACAADVARVVHEATGARNPTRLVLVGRGLGAWMASILALDSRLLAGAGMDPKRVDGIIVLRGTYDLGEAALEGHPDAAFFADSVEDRRESSPIMYARSDSPPFLMLSGGQDNANWARIARPFARALQNAGARDIDHFVVPERDAHSILHWGGNGNELGDLVFTFVGSGPKELPIDNPFGARRRWGARPPLDLSALRKQAITTYPVDPRVRETLLFHVGGNAFELSPWPGKTYQAVDLLGYLAGRPESEVGNGDWLVVSNLQGEKQYFPREVLKTTQPVIVVGLDDEDNLFRLSRFYRVKRAYSWIESDERMPMMVRPLGAFLHFRTPLPADLLNKTTAIVGLDATSFHWVQNDPLAPLRSLTGGLRDALIGEQGCLTCHQFRGVGARAHHALAVDGKPYGAFGLPLEDYPSDVLRRFLFEQDAVAASFGVAPLRMEKTVAGQLFDLVSREKNQRDKNQK
;
A
#
# COMPACT_ATOMS: atom_id res chain seq x y z
N MET A 1 37.98 -41.40 -15.31
CA MET A 1 38.42 -40.00 -15.50
C MET A 1 38.08 -39.59 -16.93
N GLY A 2 36.91 -38.98 -17.12
CA GLY A 2 36.50 -38.42 -18.42
C GLY A 2 36.30 -36.92 -18.24
N LEU A 3 37.23 -36.13 -18.76
CA LEU A 3 37.13 -34.67 -18.82
C LEU A 3 36.03 -34.29 -19.83
N GLY A 4 34.85 -33.95 -19.34
CA GLY A 4 33.81 -33.32 -20.15
C GLY A 4 34.23 -31.88 -20.48
N LEU A 5 34.56 -31.62 -21.74
CA LEU A 5 34.82 -30.26 -22.23
C LEU A 5 33.55 -29.40 -22.08
N LEU A 6 33.64 -28.38 -21.23
CA LEU A 6 32.68 -27.28 -21.17
C LEU A 6 32.95 -26.35 -22.36
N ALA A 7 32.16 -26.44 -23.42
CA ALA A 7 32.27 -25.52 -24.55
C ALA A 7 31.63 -24.17 -24.18
N VAL A 8 32.43 -23.20 -23.76
CA VAL A 8 32.06 -21.78 -23.79
C VAL A 8 32.21 -21.32 -25.24
N LEU A 9 31.11 -21.30 -26.00
CA LEU A 9 31.06 -20.57 -27.25
C LEU A 9 31.01 -19.07 -26.95
N LEU A 10 32.19 -18.47 -26.70
CA LEU A 10 32.40 -17.05 -26.91
C LEU A 10 32.40 -16.83 -28.42
N ALA A 11 31.21 -16.74 -29.02
CA ALA A 11 31.08 -16.18 -30.34
C ALA A 11 31.38 -14.68 -30.24
N LEU A 12 32.67 -14.32 -30.34
CA LEU A 12 33.10 -13.01 -30.87
C LEU A 12 32.77 -12.98 -32.37
N GLY A 13 31.51 -13.19 -32.69
CA GLY A 13 31.02 -13.00 -34.03
C GLY A 13 30.72 -11.52 -34.19
N ALA A 14 31.34 -10.90 -35.20
CA ALA A 14 30.79 -9.70 -35.81
C ALA A 14 29.40 -10.07 -36.36
N HIS A 15 28.39 -10.03 -35.51
CA HIS A 15 27.02 -10.37 -35.87
C HIS A 15 26.21 -9.08 -35.91
N LEU A 16 25.91 -8.69 -37.16
CA LEU A 16 24.80 -7.86 -37.61
C LEU A 16 24.09 -7.09 -36.49
N VAL A 17 24.57 -5.87 -36.27
CA VAL A 17 23.77 -4.81 -35.66
C VAL A 17 22.54 -4.62 -36.56
N TRP A 18 21.42 -5.23 -36.20
CA TRP A 18 20.14 -4.81 -36.75
C TRP A 18 19.77 -3.50 -36.05
N GLN A 19 20.09 -2.37 -36.69
CA GLN A 19 19.35 -1.15 -36.41
C GLN A 19 17.87 -1.47 -36.68
N ARG A 20 17.02 -1.43 -35.66
CA ARG A 20 15.59 -1.15 -35.91
C ARG A 20 15.52 0.28 -36.43
N VAL A 21 15.59 0.44 -37.75
CA VAL A 21 15.30 1.71 -38.42
C VAL A 21 13.82 1.97 -38.25
N GLY A 22 13.50 2.85 -37.32
CA GLY A 22 12.13 3.20 -36.98
C GLY A 22 12.07 4.06 -35.73
N ALA A 23 12.92 5.08 -35.64
CA ALA A 23 12.84 6.03 -34.54
C ALA A 23 13.21 7.43 -35.03
N GLY A 24 12.22 8.32 -35.00
CA GLY A 24 12.39 9.72 -35.33
C GLY A 24 13.42 10.41 -34.43
N ALA A 25 13.80 11.63 -34.81
CA ALA A 25 14.79 12.45 -34.12
C ALA A 25 14.51 12.52 -32.60
N GLY A 26 15.37 11.86 -31.81
CA GLY A 26 15.20 11.65 -30.37
C GLY A 26 15.54 10.23 -29.87
N ALA A 27 15.77 9.28 -30.79
CA ALA A 27 16.06 7.89 -30.46
C ALA A 27 17.45 7.69 -29.85
N VAL A 28 17.52 7.29 -28.57
CA VAL A 28 18.71 6.65 -28.01
C VAL A 28 18.86 5.30 -28.74
N ALA A 29 20.01 5.08 -29.38
CA ALA A 29 20.29 3.81 -30.04
C ALA A 29 20.28 2.67 -29.00
N THR A 30 19.25 1.84 -29.02
CA THR A 30 19.23 0.58 -28.26
C THR A 30 20.22 -0.36 -28.91
N VAL A 31 21.30 -0.69 -28.19
CA VAL A 31 22.29 -1.67 -28.67
C VAL A 31 22.16 -2.93 -27.82
N THR A 32 21.59 -3.98 -28.41
CA THR A 32 21.67 -5.35 -27.87
C THR A 32 23.07 -5.88 -28.13
N TYR A 33 23.88 -6.12 -27.09
CA TYR A 33 25.31 -6.39 -27.29
C TYR A 33 25.74 -7.87 -27.22
N ALA A 34 24.92 -8.79 -26.73
CA ALA A 34 25.27 -10.23 -26.74
C ALA A 34 24.04 -11.08 -26.43
N VAL A 35 24.01 -12.31 -26.95
CA VAL A 35 23.23 -13.43 -26.42
C VAL A 35 24.24 -14.47 -25.92
N VAL A 36 24.35 -14.66 -24.61
CA VAL A 36 25.11 -15.80 -24.05
C VAL A 36 24.15 -16.95 -23.85
N GLN A 37 24.21 -17.98 -24.69
CA GLN A 37 23.45 -19.21 -24.49
C GLN A 37 24.32 -20.26 -23.79
N ARG A 38 23.93 -20.67 -22.58
CA ARG A 38 24.42 -21.94 -22.01
C ARG A 38 23.38 -23.01 -22.31
N MET A 39 23.66 -23.82 -23.32
CA MET A 39 22.91 -25.05 -23.60
C MET A 39 23.68 -26.23 -23.01
N GLY A 40 23.30 -26.67 -21.82
CA GLY A 40 23.73 -27.97 -21.31
C GLY A 40 22.74 -29.05 -21.76
N PRO A 41 23.18 -30.27 -22.12
CA PRO A 41 22.27 -31.36 -22.48
C PRO A 41 21.32 -31.79 -21.34
N GLN A 42 21.53 -31.30 -20.12
CA GLN A 42 20.73 -31.54 -18.91
C GLN A 42 20.65 -30.31 -17.97
N GLY A 43 20.95 -29.08 -18.46
CA GLY A 43 21.04 -27.85 -17.62
C GLY A 43 19.96 -26.80 -17.95
N PRO A 44 19.86 -25.68 -17.20
CA PRO A 44 18.89 -24.64 -17.48
C PRO A 44 19.30 -23.90 -18.76
N ASN A 45 18.34 -23.69 -19.67
CA ASN A 45 18.58 -22.82 -20.82
C ASN A 45 18.62 -21.39 -20.30
N VAL A 46 19.82 -20.80 -20.25
CA VAL A 46 20.02 -19.42 -19.84
C VAL A 46 20.44 -18.59 -21.05
N THR A 47 19.73 -17.49 -21.29
CA THR A 47 20.07 -16.47 -22.29
C THR A 47 20.24 -15.12 -21.61
N VAL A 48 21.13 -14.29 -22.13
CA VAL A 48 21.33 -12.93 -21.62
C VAL A 48 21.16 -11.94 -22.75
N ASP A 49 20.24 -10.99 -22.63
CA ASP A 49 20.13 -9.82 -23.51
C ASP A 49 20.70 -8.59 -22.80
N LEU A 50 21.60 -7.89 -23.48
CA LEU A 50 22.35 -6.79 -22.85
C LEU A 50 21.99 -5.45 -23.47
N TYR A 51 21.33 -4.59 -22.70
CA TYR A 51 20.96 -3.22 -23.06
C TYR A 51 21.88 -2.26 -22.31
N ALA A 52 22.59 -1.37 -23.01
CA ALA A 52 23.45 -0.40 -22.36
C ALA A 52 23.53 0.90 -23.16
N PRO A 53 23.68 2.06 -22.48
CA PRO A 53 24.02 3.29 -23.18
C PRO A 53 25.36 3.11 -23.92
N PRO A 54 25.57 3.84 -25.04
CA PRO A 54 26.84 3.80 -25.77
C PRO A 54 28.02 4.00 -24.80
N GLN A 55 29.07 3.17 -24.92
CA GLN A 55 30.23 3.24 -24.05
C GLN A 55 30.88 4.63 -24.14
N SER A 56 30.69 5.45 -23.10
CA SER A 56 31.31 6.77 -22.95
C SER A 56 32.54 6.75 -22.03
N GLY A 57 33.06 5.57 -21.71
CA GLY A 57 34.16 5.38 -20.74
C GLY A 57 33.77 5.53 -19.27
N LYS A 58 32.52 5.92 -18.96
CA LYS A 58 32.01 6.04 -17.58
C LYS A 58 31.31 4.76 -17.12
N ARG A 59 31.59 4.33 -15.88
CA ARG A 59 30.84 3.26 -15.21
C ARG A 59 29.44 3.75 -14.86
N VAL A 60 28.45 2.86 -14.98
CA VAL A 60 27.04 3.13 -14.69
C VAL A 60 26.46 2.05 -13.77
N PRO A 61 25.30 2.27 -13.11
CA PRO A 61 24.58 1.20 -12.45
C PRO A 61 24.19 0.08 -13.43
N LEU A 62 24.17 -1.15 -12.93
CA LEU A 62 23.69 -2.32 -13.64
C LEU A 62 22.46 -2.90 -12.96
N VAL A 63 21.41 -3.08 -13.74
CA VAL A 63 20.26 -3.93 -13.41
C VAL A 63 20.49 -5.30 -14.03
N VAL A 64 20.43 -6.36 -13.23
CA VAL A 64 20.30 -7.72 -13.75
C VAL A 64 18.84 -8.13 -13.63
N LEU A 65 18.15 -8.15 -14.77
CA LEU A 65 16.74 -8.51 -14.86
C LEU A 65 16.61 -10.03 -15.01
N LEU A 66 16.20 -10.71 -13.96
CA LEU A 66 16.03 -12.16 -13.88
C LEU A 66 14.60 -12.53 -14.30
N GLN A 67 14.48 -13.41 -15.30
CA GLN A 67 13.21 -13.77 -15.92
C GLN A 67 13.08 -15.30 -16.09
N GLY A 68 12.34 -15.92 -15.17
CA GLY A 68 11.95 -17.32 -15.30
C GLY A 68 10.78 -17.47 -16.26
N ASN A 69 10.59 -18.67 -16.82
CA ASN A 69 9.36 -19.01 -17.53
C ASN A 69 8.36 -19.62 -16.55
N GLU A 70 7.36 -18.85 -16.10
CA GLU A 70 6.28 -19.40 -15.27
C GLU A 70 5.39 -20.35 -16.09
N PRO A 71 5.16 -21.60 -15.65
CA PRO A 71 4.35 -22.55 -16.41
C PRO A 71 2.91 -22.08 -16.68
N SER A 72 2.35 -21.25 -15.79
CA SER A 72 1.00 -20.70 -15.94
C SER A 72 0.91 -19.48 -16.87
N GLN A 73 2.02 -18.97 -17.41
CA GLN A 73 2.06 -17.72 -18.18
C GLN A 73 2.62 -17.90 -19.59
N PRO A 74 2.21 -17.07 -20.57
CA PRO A 74 2.90 -16.96 -21.84
C PRO A 74 4.35 -16.49 -21.66
N ASP A 75 5.28 -16.99 -22.50
CA ASP A 75 6.67 -16.53 -22.49
C ASP A 75 6.79 -15.13 -23.14
N GLU A 76 6.75 -14.10 -22.30
CA GLU A 76 6.83 -12.69 -22.70
C GLU A 76 8.20 -12.06 -22.36
N ARG A 77 9.21 -12.88 -22.04
CA ARG A 77 10.46 -12.40 -21.46
C ARG A 77 11.18 -11.39 -22.33
N LEU A 78 11.21 -11.61 -23.65
CA LEU A 78 11.82 -10.69 -24.61
C LEU A 78 11.13 -9.32 -24.64
N ALA A 79 9.79 -9.28 -24.56
CA ALA A 79 9.03 -8.04 -24.56
C ALA A 79 9.29 -7.24 -23.29
N PHE A 80 9.34 -7.91 -22.13
CA PHE A 80 9.68 -7.29 -20.86
C PHE A 80 11.13 -6.79 -20.83
N ALA A 81 12.08 -7.60 -21.31
CA ALA A 81 13.49 -7.22 -21.41
C ALA A 81 13.66 -5.96 -22.28
N ALA A 82 12.97 -5.88 -23.42
CA ALA A 82 13.01 -4.71 -24.29
C ALA A 82 12.44 -3.45 -23.60
N ASN A 83 11.33 -3.56 -22.88
CA ASN A 83 10.71 -2.43 -22.18
C ASN A 83 11.58 -1.92 -21.01
N VAL A 84 12.03 -2.83 -20.15
CA VAL A 84 12.91 -2.49 -19.02
C VAL A 84 14.25 -1.96 -19.54
N GLY A 85 14.84 -2.64 -20.51
CA GLY A 85 16.10 -2.25 -21.15
C GLY A 85 16.03 -0.84 -21.73
N ASP A 86 14.98 -0.54 -22.51
CA ASP A 86 14.79 0.78 -23.13
C ASP A 86 14.56 1.89 -22.10
N SER A 87 13.76 1.64 -21.07
CA SER A 87 13.50 2.63 -20.01
C SER A 87 14.74 2.89 -19.14
N MET A 88 15.51 1.85 -18.80
CA MET A 88 16.73 1.96 -18.01
C MET A 88 17.88 2.63 -18.75
N GLN A 89 18.15 2.25 -20.01
CA GLN A 89 19.24 2.82 -20.78
C GLN A 89 19.06 4.32 -21.00
N ARG A 90 17.81 4.78 -21.21
CA ARG A 90 17.47 6.22 -21.34
C ARG A 90 17.72 6.99 -20.05
N ASN A 91 17.72 6.30 -18.91
CA ASN A 91 18.04 6.85 -17.59
C ASN A 91 19.49 6.54 -17.16
N GLY A 92 20.37 6.18 -18.11
CA GLY A 92 21.79 5.99 -17.85
C GLY A 92 22.13 4.73 -17.06
N VAL A 93 21.26 3.71 -17.08
CA VAL A 93 21.44 2.42 -16.40
C VAL A 93 21.63 1.32 -17.43
N ALA A 94 22.60 0.44 -17.21
CA ALA A 94 22.77 -0.77 -18.03
C ALA A 94 21.84 -1.90 -17.53
N VAL A 95 21.36 -2.74 -18.43
CA VAL A 95 20.52 -3.91 -18.12
C VAL A 95 21.12 -5.17 -18.73
N ALA A 96 21.35 -6.19 -17.89
CA ALA A 96 21.56 -7.57 -18.33
C ALA A 96 20.29 -8.37 -18.04
N ALA A 97 19.47 -8.63 -19.05
CA ALA A 97 18.26 -9.42 -18.94
C ALA A 97 18.58 -10.90 -19.08
N VAL A 98 18.55 -11.63 -17.97
CA VAL A 98 18.89 -13.05 -17.86
C VAL A 98 17.60 -13.86 -17.85
N SER A 99 17.30 -14.53 -18.96
CA SER A 99 16.17 -15.43 -19.07
C SER A 99 16.61 -16.86 -18.76
N PHE A 100 15.88 -17.57 -17.92
CA PHE A 100 16.20 -18.95 -17.53
C PHE A 100 14.97 -19.87 -17.54
N ASN A 101 15.18 -21.16 -17.81
CA ASN A 101 14.15 -22.20 -17.71
C ASN A 101 14.57 -23.27 -16.69
N VAL A 102 13.67 -23.62 -15.78
CA VAL A 102 13.85 -24.78 -14.88
C VAL A 102 13.30 -26.00 -15.58
N GLN A 103 14.17 -26.89 -16.05
CA GLN A 103 13.77 -28.12 -16.74
C GLN A 103 13.32 -29.19 -15.75
N LYS A 104 12.46 -30.12 -16.19
CA LYS A 104 12.05 -31.27 -15.38
C LYS A 104 13.29 -32.10 -14.98
N GLY A 105 13.41 -32.41 -13.69
CA GLY A 105 14.58 -33.13 -13.14
C GLY A 105 15.79 -32.24 -12.83
N TYR A 106 15.67 -30.93 -13.02
CA TYR A 106 16.69 -29.94 -12.63
C TYR A 106 16.19 -29.11 -11.46
N THR A 107 16.87 -29.15 -10.33
CA THR A 107 16.38 -28.51 -9.10
C THR A 107 16.45 -26.99 -9.19
N LEU A 108 15.55 -26.32 -8.46
CA LEU A 108 15.61 -24.86 -8.30
C LEU A 108 16.99 -24.39 -7.82
N ARG A 109 17.60 -25.09 -6.85
CA ARG A 109 18.91 -24.73 -6.30
C ARG A 109 20.04 -24.87 -7.32
N ALA A 110 20.04 -25.93 -8.12
CA ALA A 110 21.03 -26.09 -9.21
C ALA A 110 20.87 -24.96 -10.25
N CYS A 111 19.63 -24.62 -10.61
CA CYS A 111 19.34 -23.49 -11.50
C CYS A 111 19.86 -22.17 -10.93
N ALA A 112 19.66 -21.92 -9.63
CA ALA A 112 20.18 -20.74 -8.98
C ALA A 112 21.71 -20.67 -8.97
N ALA A 113 22.40 -21.79 -8.75
CA ALA A 113 23.87 -21.84 -8.83
C ALA A 113 24.39 -21.53 -10.24
N ASP A 114 23.66 -21.96 -11.28
CA ASP A 114 24.00 -21.69 -12.68
C ASP A 114 23.76 -20.22 -13.06
N VAL A 115 22.63 -19.68 -12.65
CA VAL A 115 22.31 -18.26 -12.84
C VAL A 115 23.28 -17.37 -12.05
N ALA A 116 23.71 -17.75 -10.84
CA ALA A 116 24.73 -17.02 -10.08
C ALA A 116 26.03 -16.79 -10.87
N ARG A 117 26.48 -17.79 -11.64
CA ARG A 117 27.67 -17.67 -12.52
C ARG A 117 27.44 -16.65 -13.63
N VAL A 118 26.24 -16.62 -14.22
CA VAL A 118 25.86 -15.65 -15.24
C VAL A 118 25.79 -14.23 -14.66
N VAL A 119 25.25 -14.07 -13.44
CA VAL A 119 25.24 -12.77 -12.73
C VAL A 119 26.67 -12.29 -12.48
N HIS A 120 27.57 -13.17 -12.03
CA HIS A 120 28.97 -12.86 -11.82
C HIS A 120 29.65 -12.38 -13.12
N GLU A 121 29.49 -13.12 -14.22
CA GLU A 121 30.05 -12.79 -15.53
C GLU A 121 29.53 -11.44 -16.05
N ALA A 122 28.22 -11.21 -16.01
CA ALA A 122 27.62 -9.95 -16.43
C ALA A 122 28.09 -8.76 -15.58
N THR A 123 28.20 -8.97 -14.26
CA THR A 123 28.71 -7.96 -13.32
C THR A 123 30.18 -7.64 -13.59
N GLY A 124 31.02 -8.65 -13.80
CA GLY A 124 32.43 -8.48 -14.14
C GLY A 124 32.65 -7.76 -15.46
N ALA A 125 31.90 -8.14 -16.50
CA ALA A 125 31.99 -7.54 -17.84
C ALA A 125 31.56 -6.06 -17.87
N ARG A 126 30.66 -5.65 -16.98
CA ARG A 126 30.18 -4.26 -16.90
C ARG A 126 30.89 -3.41 -15.85
N ASN A 127 31.49 -4.03 -14.83
CA ASN A 127 32.11 -3.35 -13.69
C ASN A 127 31.26 -2.16 -13.20
N PRO A 128 30.02 -2.40 -12.73
CA PRO A 128 29.08 -1.33 -12.47
C PRO A 128 29.41 -0.54 -11.20
N THR A 129 28.90 0.69 -11.11
CA THR A 129 28.98 1.48 -9.88
C THR A 129 28.06 0.94 -8.79
N ARG A 130 26.94 0.33 -9.19
CA ARG A 130 25.97 -0.35 -8.32
C ARG A 130 25.33 -1.51 -9.06
N LEU A 131 25.04 -2.60 -8.37
CA LEU A 131 24.34 -3.76 -8.91
C LEU A 131 22.99 -3.92 -8.21
N VAL A 132 21.91 -3.91 -9.00
CA VAL A 132 20.55 -4.19 -8.52
C VAL A 132 20.01 -5.42 -9.23
N LEU A 133 19.53 -6.39 -8.45
CA LEU A 133 18.83 -7.55 -9.00
C LEU A 133 17.35 -7.19 -9.13
N VAL A 134 16.79 -7.41 -10.31
CA VAL A 134 15.37 -7.20 -10.57
C VAL A 134 14.77 -8.53 -10.98
N GLY A 135 13.64 -8.91 -10.40
CA GLY A 135 12.99 -10.17 -10.74
C GLY A 135 11.48 -10.03 -10.84
N ARG A 136 10.87 -10.77 -11.77
CA ARG A 136 9.41 -10.94 -11.87
C ARG A 136 9.05 -12.42 -11.74
N GLY A 137 8.04 -12.76 -10.94
CA GLY A 137 7.58 -14.15 -10.78
C GLY A 137 8.68 -15.09 -10.27
N LEU A 138 9.04 -16.11 -11.04
CA LEU A 138 10.19 -16.99 -10.78
C LEU A 138 11.52 -16.22 -10.76
N GLY A 139 11.61 -15.15 -11.55
CA GLY A 139 12.73 -14.22 -11.47
C GLY A 139 12.83 -13.50 -10.13
N ALA A 140 11.69 -13.20 -9.48
CA ALA A 140 11.69 -12.59 -8.15
C ALA A 140 12.15 -13.57 -7.06
N TRP A 141 11.76 -14.86 -7.19
CA TRP A 141 12.33 -15.94 -6.38
C TRP A 141 13.85 -16.03 -6.57
N MET A 142 14.32 -16.05 -7.82
CA MET A 142 15.75 -16.12 -8.17
C MET A 142 16.54 -14.93 -7.61
N ALA A 143 16.05 -13.70 -7.79
CA ALA A 143 16.67 -12.50 -7.26
C ALA A 143 16.82 -12.56 -5.73
N SER A 144 15.76 -13.01 -5.06
CA SER A 144 15.71 -13.08 -3.59
C SER A 144 16.66 -14.16 -3.05
N ILE A 145 16.65 -15.37 -3.61
CA ILE A 145 17.49 -16.46 -3.12
C ILE A 145 18.98 -16.19 -3.38
N LEU A 146 19.34 -15.63 -4.54
CA LEU A 146 20.72 -15.28 -4.87
C LEU A 146 21.29 -14.25 -3.89
N ALA A 147 20.48 -13.26 -3.51
CA ALA A 147 20.94 -12.20 -2.63
C ALA A 147 20.94 -12.59 -1.15
N LEU A 148 20.01 -13.45 -0.72
CA LEU A 148 19.89 -13.86 0.68
C LEU A 148 20.73 -15.09 1.02
N ASP A 149 20.87 -16.07 0.14
CA ASP A 149 21.75 -17.21 0.40
C ASP A 149 23.16 -16.94 -0.13
N SER A 150 24.04 -16.47 0.77
CA SER A 150 25.42 -16.10 0.47
C SER A 150 26.23 -17.20 -0.24
N ARG A 151 25.85 -18.48 -0.05
CA ARG A 151 26.54 -19.63 -0.63
C ARG A 151 26.43 -19.68 -2.15
N LEU A 152 25.33 -19.15 -2.72
CA LEU A 152 25.10 -19.19 -4.17
C LEU A 152 26.06 -18.27 -4.94
N LEU A 153 26.09 -16.98 -4.57
CA LEU A 153 27.00 -16.02 -5.20
C LEU A 153 28.46 -16.33 -4.87
N ALA A 154 28.76 -16.70 -3.62
CA ALA A 154 30.12 -17.09 -3.23
C ALA A 154 30.60 -18.33 -4.00
N GLY A 155 29.73 -19.34 -4.18
CA GLY A 155 30.03 -20.52 -4.99
C GLY A 155 30.27 -20.22 -6.48
N ALA A 156 29.73 -19.10 -6.97
CA ALA A 156 29.99 -18.59 -8.32
C ALA A 156 31.23 -17.68 -8.40
N GLY A 157 31.97 -17.49 -7.30
CA GLY A 157 33.15 -16.61 -7.24
C GLY A 157 32.82 -15.12 -7.06
N MET A 158 31.58 -14.78 -6.72
CA MET A 158 31.13 -13.41 -6.50
C MET A 158 30.97 -13.12 -5.01
N ASP A 159 31.51 -12.00 -4.54
CA ASP A 159 31.23 -11.51 -3.18
C ASP A 159 29.72 -11.19 -3.05
N PRO A 160 28.98 -11.86 -2.14
CA PRO A 160 27.55 -11.63 -1.95
C PRO A 160 27.19 -10.18 -1.59
N LYS A 161 28.13 -9.42 -1.00
CA LYS A 161 27.93 -8.01 -0.64
C LYS A 161 27.95 -7.07 -1.85
N ARG A 162 28.20 -7.57 -3.06
CA ARG A 162 28.17 -6.78 -4.30
C ARG A 162 26.76 -6.47 -4.78
N VAL A 163 25.72 -7.11 -4.22
CA VAL A 163 24.32 -6.76 -4.53
C VAL A 163 23.91 -5.56 -3.67
N ASP A 164 23.71 -4.41 -4.31
CA ASP A 164 23.40 -3.13 -3.65
C ASP A 164 21.90 -2.91 -3.40
N GLY A 165 21.04 -3.76 -3.96
CA GLY A 165 19.59 -3.70 -3.78
C GLY A 165 18.84 -4.70 -4.65
N ILE A 166 17.57 -4.91 -4.32
CA ILE A 166 16.70 -5.87 -5.00
C ILE A 166 15.33 -5.24 -5.27
N ILE A 167 14.81 -5.45 -6.48
CA ILE A 167 13.44 -5.13 -6.84
C ILE A 167 12.73 -6.41 -7.26
N VAL A 168 11.65 -6.78 -6.57
CA VAL A 168 10.92 -8.01 -6.83
C VAL A 168 9.46 -7.71 -7.13
N LEU A 169 8.98 -8.27 -8.23
CA LEU A 169 7.64 -8.05 -8.77
C LEU A 169 6.89 -9.37 -8.75
N ARG A 170 5.74 -9.45 -8.07
CA ARG A 170 4.90 -10.66 -8.06
C ARG A 170 5.69 -11.95 -7.73
N GLY A 171 6.52 -11.90 -6.68
CA GLY A 171 7.41 -13.01 -6.34
C GLY A 171 6.80 -14.04 -5.40
N THR A 172 7.48 -15.19 -5.34
CA THR A 172 7.23 -16.28 -4.40
C THR A 172 8.45 -16.42 -3.49
N TYR A 173 8.24 -16.42 -2.17
CA TYR A 173 9.33 -16.32 -1.19
C TYR A 173 9.31 -17.43 -0.13
N ASP A 174 8.19 -18.14 -0.03
CA ASP A 174 7.99 -19.30 0.82
C ASP A 174 7.35 -20.40 -0.04
N LEU A 175 8.02 -21.55 -0.10
CA LEU A 175 7.60 -22.72 -0.88
C LEU A 175 6.95 -23.78 0.02
N GLY A 176 6.69 -23.47 1.29
CA GLY A 176 5.90 -24.32 2.18
C GLY A 176 4.48 -24.55 1.64
N GLU A 177 3.91 -25.72 1.94
CA GLU A 177 2.60 -26.13 1.39
C GLU A 177 1.48 -25.11 1.69
N ALA A 178 1.39 -24.64 2.94
CA ALA A 178 0.41 -23.63 3.35
C ALA A 178 0.63 -22.27 2.67
N ALA A 179 1.88 -21.90 2.36
CA ALA A 179 2.21 -20.64 1.69
C ALA A 179 1.89 -20.66 0.19
N LEU A 180 1.90 -21.85 -0.42
CA LEU A 180 1.55 -22.06 -1.83
C LEU A 180 0.05 -22.26 -2.05
N GLU A 181 -0.78 -22.27 -1.01
CA GLU A 181 -2.23 -22.37 -1.13
C GLU A 181 -2.78 -21.22 -2.00
N GLY A 182 -3.43 -21.56 -3.12
CA GLY A 182 -3.96 -20.58 -4.08
C GLY A 182 -2.90 -19.91 -4.98
N HIS A 183 -1.66 -20.38 -4.97
CA HIS A 183 -0.62 -19.93 -5.90
C HIS A 183 -0.82 -20.56 -7.29
N PRO A 184 -0.81 -19.78 -8.39
CA PRO A 184 -1.09 -20.31 -9.74
C PRO A 184 -0.12 -21.41 -10.18
N ASP A 185 1.16 -21.28 -9.82
CA ASP A 185 2.21 -22.27 -10.11
C ASP A 185 2.53 -23.21 -8.93
N ALA A 186 1.60 -23.44 -7.99
CA ALA A 186 1.85 -24.29 -6.81
C ALA A 186 2.38 -25.69 -7.17
N ALA A 187 1.82 -26.33 -8.21
CA ALA A 187 2.24 -27.64 -8.67
C ALA A 187 3.68 -27.65 -9.19
N PHE A 188 4.10 -26.61 -9.91
CA PHE A 188 5.48 -26.47 -10.38
C PHE A 188 6.47 -26.44 -9.22
N PHE A 189 6.19 -25.65 -8.18
CA PHE A 189 7.01 -25.61 -6.97
C PHE A 189 6.95 -26.90 -6.15
N ALA A 190 5.83 -27.63 -6.22
CA ALA A 190 5.70 -28.92 -5.56
C ALA A 190 6.59 -29.99 -6.20
N ASP A 191 6.68 -30.01 -7.54
CA ASP A 191 7.40 -31.02 -8.31
C ASP A 191 8.89 -30.69 -8.53
N SER A 192 9.26 -29.41 -8.53
CA SER A 192 10.61 -28.94 -8.93
C SER A 192 11.60 -28.78 -7.78
N VAL A 193 11.21 -29.24 -6.58
CA VAL A 193 11.93 -28.92 -5.35
C VAL A 193 12.21 -30.18 -4.54
N GLU A 194 13.49 -30.56 -4.48
CA GLU A 194 13.97 -31.63 -3.59
C GLU A 194 13.85 -31.22 -2.12
N ASP A 195 14.11 -29.94 -1.80
CA ASP A 195 13.92 -29.36 -0.47
C ASP A 195 13.27 -27.96 -0.54
N ARG A 196 11.98 -27.91 -0.16
CA ARG A 196 11.14 -26.68 -0.18
C ARG A 196 11.66 -25.64 0.77
N ARG A 197 12.16 -26.07 1.93
CA ARG A 197 12.67 -25.18 2.95
C ARG A 197 13.97 -24.54 2.47
N GLU A 198 14.93 -25.33 1.99
CA GLU A 198 16.19 -24.78 1.47
C GLU A 198 15.99 -23.93 0.22
N SER A 199 14.93 -24.15 -0.55
CA SER A 199 14.64 -23.34 -1.72
C SER A 199 13.80 -22.09 -1.41
N SER A 200 13.42 -21.85 -0.16
CA SER A 200 12.57 -20.71 0.22
C SER A 200 13.40 -19.48 0.66
N PRO A 201 13.37 -18.34 -0.08
CA PRO A 201 14.08 -17.12 0.32
C PRO A 201 13.81 -16.66 1.75
N ILE A 202 12.59 -16.84 2.26
CA ILE A 202 12.19 -16.45 3.62
C ILE A 202 13.06 -17.09 4.71
N MET A 203 13.64 -18.27 4.46
CA MET A 203 14.50 -18.99 5.41
C MET A 203 15.87 -18.34 5.61
N TYR A 204 16.23 -17.39 4.74
CA TYR A 204 17.51 -16.70 4.73
C TYR A 204 17.40 -15.22 5.13
N ALA A 205 16.27 -14.83 5.74
CA ALA A 205 16.10 -13.49 6.29
C ALA A 205 17.16 -13.18 7.36
N ARG A 206 17.83 -12.02 7.23
CA ARG A 206 18.94 -11.62 8.11
C ARG A 206 19.07 -10.10 8.18
N SER A 207 19.76 -9.61 9.21
CA SER A 207 19.88 -8.17 9.46
C SER A 207 20.69 -7.41 8.41
N ASP A 208 21.62 -8.08 7.74
CA ASP A 208 22.50 -7.51 6.70
C ASP A 208 22.02 -7.82 5.28
N SER A 209 20.73 -8.19 5.12
CA SER A 209 20.10 -8.29 3.80
C SER A 209 20.23 -6.95 3.04
N PRO A 210 20.48 -6.98 1.72
CA PRO A 210 20.43 -5.76 0.92
C PRO A 210 19.01 -5.18 0.92
N PRO A 211 18.84 -3.87 0.60
CA PRO A 211 17.52 -3.25 0.52
C PRO A 211 16.58 -3.99 -0.45
N PHE A 212 15.30 -4.11 -0.07
CA PHE A 212 14.26 -4.71 -0.90
C PHE A 212 13.18 -3.68 -1.25
N LEU A 213 12.82 -3.65 -2.53
CA LEU A 213 11.61 -3.02 -3.04
C LEU A 213 10.70 -4.08 -3.65
N MET A 214 9.62 -4.42 -2.93
CA MET A 214 8.64 -5.43 -3.33
C MET A 214 7.40 -4.75 -3.88
N LEU A 215 6.99 -5.11 -5.10
CA LEU A 215 5.89 -4.46 -5.79
C LEU A 215 4.87 -5.48 -6.32
N SER A 216 3.59 -5.17 -6.14
CA SER A 216 2.46 -5.87 -6.76
C SER A 216 1.48 -4.87 -7.36
N GLY A 217 0.70 -5.28 -8.36
CA GLY A 217 -0.31 -4.41 -8.97
C GLY A 217 -1.64 -4.41 -8.22
N GLY A 218 -2.30 -3.26 -8.11
CA GLY A 218 -3.64 -3.12 -7.53
C GLY A 218 -4.78 -3.62 -8.43
N GLN A 219 -4.52 -3.77 -9.73
CA GLN A 219 -5.41 -4.41 -10.71
C GLN A 219 -4.91 -5.83 -11.09
N ASP A 220 -4.01 -6.37 -10.28
CA ASP A 220 -3.47 -7.72 -10.43
C ASP A 220 -4.13 -8.70 -9.44
N ASN A 221 -3.74 -9.97 -9.49
CA ASN A 221 -4.14 -10.95 -8.49
C ASN A 221 -3.66 -10.54 -7.09
N ALA A 222 -4.61 -10.29 -6.19
CA ALA A 222 -4.39 -9.89 -4.80
C ALA A 222 -3.49 -10.86 -4.01
N ASN A 223 -3.36 -12.12 -4.43
CA ASN A 223 -2.49 -13.10 -3.79
C ASN A 223 -1.02 -12.68 -3.80
N TRP A 224 -0.54 -11.92 -4.80
CA TRP A 224 0.86 -11.49 -4.84
C TRP A 224 1.24 -10.58 -3.67
N ALA A 225 0.37 -9.64 -3.32
CA ALA A 225 0.56 -8.78 -2.16
C ALA A 225 0.53 -9.58 -0.84
N ARG A 226 -0.36 -10.59 -0.77
CA ARG A 226 -0.48 -11.50 0.38
C ARG A 226 0.76 -12.38 0.58
N ILE A 227 1.38 -12.84 -0.50
CA ILE A 227 2.61 -13.65 -0.47
C ILE A 227 3.83 -12.80 -0.07
N ALA A 228 3.92 -11.57 -0.56
CA ALA A 228 5.06 -10.70 -0.28
C ALA A 228 5.10 -10.22 1.18
N ARG A 229 3.95 -10.03 1.82
CA ARG A 229 3.88 -9.46 3.17
C ARG A 229 4.58 -10.30 4.26
N PRO A 230 4.35 -11.63 4.40
CA PRO A 230 5.09 -12.47 5.35
C PRO A 230 6.61 -12.41 5.16
N PHE A 231 7.07 -12.36 3.91
CA PHE A 231 8.49 -12.26 3.59
C PHE A 231 9.08 -10.91 4.00
N ALA A 232 8.39 -9.80 3.70
CA ALA A 232 8.79 -8.47 4.15
C ALA A 232 8.90 -8.41 5.68
N ARG A 233 7.94 -8.99 6.40
CA ARG A 233 7.97 -9.09 7.86
C ARG A 233 9.10 -9.95 8.39
N ALA A 234 9.37 -11.10 7.75
CA ALA A 234 10.50 -11.95 8.15
C ALA A 234 11.84 -11.21 8.04
N LEU A 235 12.05 -10.44 6.97
CA LEU A 235 13.24 -9.59 6.81
C LEU A 235 13.32 -8.51 7.89
N GLN A 236 12.23 -7.78 8.12
CA GLN A 236 12.17 -6.73 9.14
C GLN A 236 12.41 -7.28 10.56
N ASN A 237 11.80 -8.42 10.91
CA ASN A 237 11.97 -9.10 12.19
C ASN A 237 13.40 -9.63 12.38
N ALA A 238 14.07 -10.02 11.29
CA ALA A 238 15.49 -10.38 11.30
C ALA A 238 16.42 -9.16 11.43
N GLY A 239 15.88 -7.94 11.47
CA GLY A 239 16.62 -6.69 11.63
C GLY A 239 17.07 -6.04 10.31
N ALA A 240 16.60 -6.54 9.16
CA ALA A 240 16.90 -5.94 7.87
C ALA A 240 16.32 -4.53 7.79
N ARG A 241 17.08 -3.62 7.19
CA ARG A 241 16.69 -2.22 6.98
C ARG A 241 16.18 -2.04 5.55
N ASP A 242 15.36 -1.02 5.34
CA ASP A 242 14.90 -0.61 4.00
C ASP A 242 14.19 -1.71 3.20
N ILE A 243 13.16 -2.27 3.84
CA ILE A 243 12.25 -3.26 3.25
C ILE A 243 10.93 -2.54 2.94
N ASP A 244 10.76 -2.16 1.67
CA ASP A 244 9.55 -1.54 1.16
C ASP A 244 8.69 -2.58 0.44
N HIS A 245 7.40 -2.62 0.76
CA HIS A 245 6.40 -3.45 0.07
C HIS A 245 5.17 -2.61 -0.26
N PHE A 246 4.89 -2.43 -1.56
CA PHE A 246 3.78 -1.60 -2.04
C PHE A 246 2.88 -2.34 -3.02
N VAL A 247 1.57 -2.12 -2.85
CA VAL A 247 0.58 -2.42 -3.87
C VAL A 247 0.37 -1.15 -4.70
N VAL A 248 0.73 -1.21 -5.99
CA VAL A 248 0.74 -0.04 -6.87
C VAL A 248 -0.63 0.12 -7.53
N PRO A 249 -1.34 1.25 -7.32
CA PRO A 249 -2.65 1.49 -7.91
C PRO A 249 -2.59 1.43 -9.44
N GLU A 250 -3.67 0.97 -10.07
CA GLU A 250 -3.86 1.00 -11.53
C GLU A 250 -2.81 0.23 -12.33
N ARG A 251 -2.04 -0.64 -11.67
CA ARG A 251 -1.08 -1.54 -12.30
C ARG A 251 -1.56 -2.97 -12.22
N ASP A 252 -1.26 -3.71 -13.28
CA ASP A 252 -1.52 -5.14 -13.47
C ASP A 252 -0.21 -5.91 -13.68
N ALA A 253 -0.33 -7.14 -14.15
CA ALA A 253 0.77 -8.06 -14.45
C ALA A 253 1.86 -7.52 -15.39
N HIS A 254 1.46 -6.64 -16.32
CA HIS A 254 2.29 -6.17 -17.43
C HIS A 254 2.76 -4.75 -17.15
N SER A 255 1.82 -3.87 -16.83
CA SER A 255 2.06 -2.44 -16.59
C SER A 255 2.92 -2.17 -15.35
N ILE A 256 3.08 -3.12 -14.42
CA ILE A 256 4.00 -2.98 -13.28
C ILE A 256 5.48 -2.84 -13.69
N LEU A 257 5.84 -3.30 -14.89
CA LEU A 257 7.18 -3.13 -15.48
C LEU A 257 7.33 -1.84 -16.31
N HIS A 258 6.25 -1.09 -16.49
CA HIS A 258 6.27 0.13 -17.31
C HIS A 258 6.75 1.32 -16.47
N TRP A 259 8.06 1.55 -16.50
CA TRP A 259 8.74 2.58 -15.68
C TRP A 259 9.10 3.85 -16.44
N GLY A 260 9.08 3.83 -17.77
CA GLY A 260 9.30 5.04 -18.57
C GLY A 260 8.13 6.03 -18.51
N GLY A 261 8.37 7.23 -19.04
CA GLY A 261 7.36 8.29 -19.19
C GLY A 261 7.45 9.39 -18.13
N ASN A 262 7.14 10.62 -18.52
CA ASN A 262 7.15 11.77 -17.62
C ASN A 262 6.01 11.66 -16.60
N GLY A 263 6.30 11.95 -15.33
CA GLY A 263 5.31 11.89 -14.25
C GLY A 263 4.95 10.47 -13.80
N ASN A 264 5.73 9.46 -14.19
CA ASN A 264 5.53 8.09 -13.74
C ASN A 264 6.18 7.89 -12.36
N GLU A 265 5.41 8.10 -11.28
CA GLU A 265 5.90 8.02 -9.90
C GLU A 265 6.49 6.64 -9.54
N LEU A 266 5.99 5.55 -10.16
CA LEU A 266 6.58 4.22 -10.00
C LEU A 266 7.96 4.16 -10.66
N GLY A 267 8.10 4.74 -11.85
CA GLY A 267 9.38 4.89 -12.53
C GLY A 267 10.38 5.68 -11.69
N ASP A 268 9.95 6.82 -11.15
CA ASP A 268 10.79 7.67 -10.28
C ASP A 268 11.30 6.90 -9.04
N LEU A 269 10.41 6.13 -8.40
CA LEU A 269 10.76 5.24 -7.28
C LEU A 269 11.84 4.22 -7.70
N VAL A 270 11.61 3.52 -8.81
CA VAL A 270 12.51 2.47 -9.31
C VAL A 270 13.87 3.04 -9.74
N PHE A 271 13.90 4.10 -10.55
CA PHE A 271 15.14 4.71 -11.03
C PHE A 271 15.95 5.30 -9.86
N THR A 272 15.28 5.90 -8.86
CA THR A 272 15.96 6.38 -7.64
C THR A 272 16.59 5.24 -6.87
N PHE A 273 15.86 4.13 -6.69
CA PHE A 273 16.34 2.93 -6.01
C PHE A 273 17.57 2.33 -6.72
N VAL A 274 17.51 2.22 -8.05
CA VAL A 274 18.61 1.69 -8.88
C VAL A 274 19.83 2.62 -8.87
N GLY A 275 19.62 3.92 -9.06
CA GLY A 275 20.72 4.88 -9.16
C GLY A 275 21.41 5.16 -7.84
N SER A 276 20.65 5.26 -6.74
CA SER A 276 21.17 5.77 -5.46
C SER A 276 20.73 5.02 -4.20
N GLY A 277 19.87 4.03 -4.33
CA GLY A 277 19.46 3.14 -3.25
C GLY A 277 18.15 3.57 -2.62
N PRO A 278 17.71 2.89 -1.55
CA PRO A 278 16.56 3.35 -0.80
C PRO A 278 16.83 4.77 -0.28
N LYS A 279 15.97 5.71 -0.63
CA LYS A 279 16.01 7.08 -0.12
C LYS A 279 14.72 7.38 0.60
N GLU A 280 14.82 8.27 1.60
CA GLU A 280 13.62 8.88 2.15
C GLU A 280 12.98 9.73 1.05
N LEU A 281 11.75 9.36 0.69
CA LEU A 281 10.95 10.10 -0.28
C LEU A 281 10.17 11.19 0.45
N PRO A 282 9.97 12.37 -0.15
CA PRO A 282 9.14 13.41 0.44
C PRO A 282 7.76 12.87 0.80
N ILE A 283 7.15 13.37 1.88
CA ILE A 283 5.78 12.98 2.26
C ILE A 283 4.76 13.28 1.15
N ASP A 284 5.10 14.23 0.28
CA ASP A 284 4.30 14.58 -0.88
C ASP A 284 4.36 13.57 -2.03
N ASN A 285 5.29 12.61 -1.98
CA ASN A 285 5.32 11.45 -2.87
C ASN A 285 4.43 10.33 -2.27
N PRO A 286 3.56 9.67 -3.07
CA PRO A 286 2.66 8.63 -2.55
C PRO A 286 3.39 7.43 -1.92
N PHE A 287 4.60 7.10 -2.38
CA PHE A 287 5.43 6.06 -1.77
C PHE A 287 6.15 6.56 -0.52
N GLY A 288 6.48 7.85 -0.44
CA GLY A 288 7.07 8.45 0.77
C GLY A 288 6.13 8.41 1.97
N ALA A 289 4.87 8.79 1.77
CA ALA A 289 3.85 8.68 2.80
C ALA A 289 3.61 7.21 3.22
N ARG A 290 3.45 6.29 2.25
CA ARG A 290 3.28 4.85 2.52
C ARG A 290 4.47 4.25 3.27
N ARG A 291 5.71 4.57 2.88
CA ARG A 291 6.92 4.08 3.56
C ARG A 291 6.95 4.53 5.00
N ARG A 292 6.70 5.81 5.26
CA ARG A 292 6.71 6.38 6.60
C ARG A 292 5.68 5.68 7.49
N TRP A 293 4.42 5.64 7.05
CA TRP A 293 3.34 5.06 7.83
C TRP A 293 3.41 3.53 7.93
N GLY A 294 3.95 2.84 6.93
CA GLY A 294 4.15 1.40 6.96
C GLY A 294 5.28 0.97 7.89
N ALA A 295 6.44 1.64 7.82
CA ALA A 295 7.59 1.28 8.66
C ALA A 295 7.42 1.75 10.11
N ARG A 296 7.12 3.05 10.30
CA ARG A 296 7.08 3.72 11.60
C ARG A 296 5.97 4.78 11.59
N PRO A 297 4.70 4.35 11.69
CA PRO A 297 3.59 5.30 11.77
C PRO A 297 3.82 6.26 12.96
N PRO A 298 3.47 7.54 12.82
CA PRO A 298 3.64 8.53 13.89
C PRO A 298 2.69 8.31 15.08
N LEU A 299 1.72 7.40 14.91
CA LEU A 299 0.73 7.01 15.89
C LEU A 299 0.81 5.50 16.11
N ASP A 300 0.51 5.05 17.32
CA ASP A 300 0.47 3.64 17.67
C ASP A 300 -0.68 3.30 18.63
N LEU A 301 -0.89 2.00 18.81
CA LEU A 301 -1.96 1.45 19.65
C LEU A 301 -1.45 0.89 20.98
N SER A 302 -0.24 1.23 21.39
CA SER A 302 0.43 0.62 22.55
C SER A 302 -0.39 0.75 23.83
N ALA A 303 -1.07 1.88 24.03
CA ALA A 303 -1.92 2.10 25.20
C ALA A 303 -3.11 1.13 25.26
N LEU A 304 -3.81 0.94 24.13
CA LEU A 304 -4.92 -0.01 24.03
C LEU A 304 -4.44 -1.46 24.10
N ARG A 305 -3.27 -1.75 23.54
CA ARG A 305 -2.70 -3.11 23.51
C ARG A 305 -2.11 -3.60 24.82
N LYS A 306 -1.99 -2.74 25.84
CA LYS A 306 -1.69 -3.15 27.23
C LYS A 306 -2.86 -3.90 27.89
N GLN A 307 -4.06 -3.83 27.31
CA GLN A 307 -5.25 -4.49 27.82
C GLN A 307 -5.30 -5.97 27.39
N ALA A 308 -6.21 -6.73 28.00
CA ALA A 308 -6.49 -8.09 27.55
C ALA A 308 -7.05 -8.08 26.12
N ILE A 309 -6.35 -8.75 25.20
CA ILE A 309 -6.74 -8.87 23.80
C ILE A 309 -7.44 -10.21 23.57
N THR A 310 -8.60 -10.16 22.94
CA THR A 310 -9.29 -11.36 22.42
C THR A 310 -9.21 -11.37 20.90
N THR A 311 -8.97 -12.55 20.32
CA THR A 311 -8.96 -12.73 18.86
C THR A 311 -10.27 -13.34 18.40
N TYR A 312 -10.86 -12.76 17.36
CA TYR A 312 -12.13 -13.18 16.78
C TYR A 312 -11.97 -13.43 15.27
N PRO A 313 -12.79 -14.30 14.65
CA PRO A 313 -12.86 -14.37 13.20
C PRO A 313 -13.44 -13.08 12.62
N VAL A 314 -12.93 -12.63 11.48
CA VAL A 314 -13.50 -11.48 10.75
C VAL A 314 -14.90 -11.81 10.26
N ASP A 315 -15.87 -11.03 10.72
CA ASP A 315 -17.26 -11.11 10.28
C ASP A 315 -17.56 -10.09 9.16
N PRO A 316 -18.75 -10.17 8.52
CA PRO A 316 -19.11 -9.27 7.42
C PRO A 316 -19.08 -7.77 7.76
N ARG A 317 -19.37 -7.38 9.02
CA ARG A 317 -19.42 -5.97 9.43
C ARG A 317 -18.02 -5.40 9.66
N VAL A 318 -17.10 -6.21 10.18
CA VAL A 318 -15.67 -5.85 10.17
C VAL A 318 -15.17 -5.67 8.74
N ARG A 319 -15.51 -6.60 7.83
CA ARG A 319 -15.13 -6.48 6.41
C ARG A 319 -15.71 -5.24 5.75
N GLU A 320 -16.98 -4.92 6.01
CA GLU A 320 -17.62 -3.70 5.52
C GLU A 320 -16.91 -2.44 6.03
N THR A 321 -16.54 -2.41 7.32
CA THR A 321 -15.77 -1.29 7.90
C THR A 321 -14.42 -1.11 7.20
N LEU A 322 -13.70 -2.21 6.95
CA LEU A 322 -12.42 -2.18 6.23
C LEU A 322 -12.59 -1.69 4.78
N LEU A 323 -13.60 -2.21 4.06
CA LEU A 323 -13.91 -1.82 2.69
C LEU A 323 -14.35 -0.36 2.59
N PHE A 324 -15.19 0.09 3.52
CA PHE A 324 -15.62 1.47 3.61
C PHE A 324 -14.43 2.40 3.87
N HIS A 325 -13.52 2.00 4.77
CA HIS A 325 -12.29 2.74 5.03
C HIS A 325 -11.48 2.91 3.75
N VAL A 326 -11.14 1.83 3.04
CA VAL A 326 -10.31 1.87 1.82
C VAL A 326 -11.04 2.45 0.59
N GLY A 327 -12.37 2.45 0.59
CA GLY A 327 -13.20 2.97 -0.50
C GLY A 327 -12.93 2.27 -1.83
N GLY A 328 -12.78 3.05 -2.91
CA GLY A 328 -12.45 2.53 -4.25
C GLY A 328 -11.07 1.84 -4.36
N ASN A 329 -10.26 1.89 -3.29
CA ASN A 329 -8.93 1.28 -3.26
C ASN A 329 -8.93 -0.05 -2.50
N ALA A 330 -9.92 -0.91 -2.73
CA ALA A 330 -10.03 -2.21 -2.06
C ALA A 330 -8.77 -3.08 -2.16
N PHE A 331 -7.97 -2.89 -3.22
CA PHE A 331 -6.67 -3.54 -3.40
C PHE A 331 -5.66 -3.24 -2.26
N GLU A 332 -5.80 -2.13 -1.54
CA GLU A 332 -4.94 -1.81 -0.39
C GLU A 332 -5.08 -2.85 0.74
N LEU A 333 -6.20 -3.59 0.81
CA LEU A 333 -6.38 -4.68 1.78
C LEU A 333 -5.74 -6.00 1.32
N SER A 334 -5.30 -6.11 0.07
CA SER A 334 -4.75 -7.35 -0.49
C SER A 334 -3.57 -7.97 0.28
N PRO A 335 -2.68 -7.21 0.96
CA PRO A 335 -1.63 -7.80 1.79
C PRO A 335 -2.18 -8.59 2.99
N TRP A 336 -3.40 -8.30 3.45
CA TRP A 336 -4.01 -8.94 4.62
C TRP A 336 -5.00 -10.04 4.19
N PRO A 337 -4.90 -11.26 4.75
CA PRO A 337 -5.90 -12.30 4.56
C PRO A 337 -7.31 -11.90 5.03
N GLY A 338 -7.41 -11.10 6.10
CA GLY A 338 -8.67 -10.72 6.72
C GLY A 338 -9.38 -11.92 7.35
N LYS A 339 -8.62 -12.80 8.04
CA LYS A 339 -9.15 -14.01 8.68
C LYS A 339 -9.58 -13.72 10.11
N THR A 340 -8.79 -12.97 10.85
CA THR A 340 -9.03 -12.68 12.28
C THR A 340 -8.80 -11.22 12.61
N TYR A 341 -9.47 -10.72 13.64
CA TYR A 341 -9.20 -9.42 14.23
C TYR A 341 -8.93 -9.55 15.73
N GLN A 342 -8.11 -8.66 16.25
CA GLN A 342 -7.75 -8.58 17.66
C GLN A 342 -8.50 -7.42 18.28
N ALA A 343 -9.16 -7.62 19.41
CA ALA A 343 -9.95 -6.57 20.03
C ALA A 343 -9.87 -6.56 21.56
N VAL A 344 -10.14 -5.37 22.11
CA VAL A 344 -10.28 -5.09 23.54
C VAL A 344 -11.76 -4.87 23.84
N ASP A 345 -12.26 -5.40 24.95
CA ASP A 345 -13.63 -5.12 25.41
C ASP A 345 -13.77 -3.63 25.78
N LEU A 346 -14.67 -2.89 25.11
CA LEU A 346 -14.79 -1.44 25.29
C LEU A 346 -15.25 -1.09 26.71
N LEU A 347 -16.29 -1.76 27.21
CA LEU A 347 -16.88 -1.40 28.50
C LEU A 347 -15.93 -1.77 29.65
N GLY A 348 -15.27 -2.92 29.59
CA GLY A 348 -14.22 -3.30 30.52
C GLY A 348 -13.02 -2.36 30.47
N TYR A 349 -12.57 -1.95 29.27
CA TYR A 349 -11.53 -0.94 29.12
C TYR A 349 -11.91 0.37 29.81
N LEU A 350 -13.12 0.90 29.56
CA LEU A 350 -13.56 2.16 30.15
C LEU A 350 -13.78 2.07 31.67
N ALA A 351 -14.28 0.93 32.17
CA ALA A 351 -14.49 0.72 33.61
C ALA A 351 -13.17 0.69 34.40
N GLY A 352 -12.07 0.30 33.76
CA GLY A 352 -10.73 0.29 34.37
C GLY A 352 -10.00 1.65 34.35
N ARG A 353 -10.63 2.72 33.84
CA ARG A 353 -9.98 4.02 33.63
C ARG A 353 -10.49 5.07 34.64
N PRO A 354 -9.66 6.02 35.08
CA PRO A 354 -10.10 7.07 35.99
C PRO A 354 -11.21 7.93 35.38
N GLU A 355 -12.21 8.30 36.18
CA GLU A 355 -13.29 9.21 35.76
C GLU A 355 -12.76 10.56 35.28
N SER A 356 -11.61 11.02 35.79
CA SER A 356 -10.94 12.24 35.31
C SER A 356 -10.45 12.14 33.87
N GLU A 357 -10.26 10.93 33.34
CA GLU A 357 -9.76 10.69 31.98
C GLU A 357 -10.91 10.39 31.00
N VAL A 358 -11.84 9.52 31.40
CA VAL A 358 -12.92 9.03 30.51
C VAL A 358 -14.28 9.64 30.84
N GLY A 359 -14.40 10.48 31.87
CA GLY A 359 -15.67 11.05 32.30
C GLY A 359 -16.64 10.03 32.91
N ASN A 360 -17.87 10.47 33.13
CA ASN A 360 -18.99 9.65 33.59
C ASN A 360 -20.32 10.16 33.02
N GLY A 361 -21.31 9.28 32.93
CA GLY A 361 -22.65 9.58 32.43
C GLY A 361 -23.21 8.53 31.48
N ASP A 362 -24.40 8.78 30.96
CA ASP A 362 -25.18 7.78 30.22
C ASP A 362 -24.92 7.77 28.71
N TRP A 363 -24.03 8.63 28.22
CA TRP A 363 -23.71 8.73 26.79
C TRP A 363 -22.21 8.65 26.56
N LEU A 364 -21.80 7.75 25.67
CA LEU A 364 -20.43 7.68 25.19
C LEU A 364 -20.29 8.57 23.96
N VAL A 365 -19.38 9.53 24.03
CA VAL A 365 -18.87 10.30 22.89
C VAL A 365 -17.62 9.61 22.39
N VAL A 366 -17.65 9.19 21.12
CA VAL A 366 -16.50 8.66 20.40
C VAL A 366 -16.00 9.74 19.46
N SER A 367 -14.71 10.09 19.55
CA SER A 367 -14.06 11.06 18.68
C SER A 367 -12.82 10.46 18.03
N ASN A 368 -12.70 10.56 16.70
CA ASN A 368 -11.53 10.07 15.99
C ASN A 368 -10.42 11.13 15.84
N LEU A 369 -9.29 10.73 15.25
CA LEU A 369 -8.15 11.59 14.96
C LEU A 369 -8.51 12.86 14.14
N GLN A 370 -9.57 12.81 13.34
CA GLN A 370 -10.06 13.95 12.55
C GLN A 370 -11.05 14.84 13.33
N GLY A 371 -11.31 14.55 14.60
CA GLY A 371 -12.28 15.26 15.42
C GLY A 371 -13.74 14.98 15.04
N GLU A 372 -13.98 13.97 14.19
CA GLU A 372 -15.33 13.51 13.87
C GLU A 372 -15.94 12.82 15.10
N LYS A 373 -17.24 12.99 15.33
CA LYS A 373 -17.91 12.48 16.54
C LYS A 373 -19.09 11.58 16.26
N GLN A 374 -19.25 10.56 17.10
CA GLN A 374 -20.46 9.76 17.20
C GLN A 374 -20.85 9.53 18.66
N TYR A 375 -22.14 9.28 18.91
CA TYR A 375 -22.75 9.27 20.23
C TYR A 375 -23.50 7.96 20.45
N PHE A 376 -23.27 7.29 21.57
CA PHE A 376 -23.90 6.02 21.89
C PHE A 376 -24.49 6.02 23.31
N PRO A 377 -25.78 5.68 23.49
CA PRO A 377 -26.35 5.50 24.82
C PRO A 377 -25.70 4.30 25.52
N ARG A 378 -25.40 4.45 26.81
CA ARG A 378 -24.82 3.39 27.67
C ARG A 378 -25.66 2.11 27.64
N GLU A 379 -26.99 2.23 27.68
CA GLU A 379 -27.88 1.06 27.64
C GLU A 379 -27.80 0.28 26.32
N VAL A 380 -27.54 0.96 25.19
CA VAL A 380 -27.31 0.28 23.91
C VAL A 380 -25.95 -0.42 23.91
N LEU A 381 -24.92 0.19 24.50
CA LEU A 381 -23.59 -0.42 24.59
C LEU A 381 -23.61 -1.72 25.41
N LYS A 382 -24.44 -1.81 26.45
CA LYS A 382 -24.59 -3.04 27.25
C LYS A 382 -25.13 -4.23 26.46
N THR A 383 -25.94 -3.99 25.42
CA THR A 383 -26.57 -5.07 24.62
C THR A 383 -25.84 -5.36 23.31
N THR A 384 -25.01 -4.42 22.84
CA THR A 384 -24.36 -4.50 21.52
C THR A 384 -22.97 -5.14 21.53
N GLN A 385 -22.43 -5.44 22.73
CA GLN A 385 -21.09 -6.05 22.92
C GLN A 385 -20.00 -5.31 22.11
N PRO A 386 -19.78 -4.01 22.38
CA PRO A 386 -18.81 -3.20 21.66
C PRO A 386 -17.37 -3.60 22.00
N VAL A 387 -16.54 -3.71 20.97
CA VAL A 387 -15.12 -3.99 21.09
C VAL A 387 -14.30 -2.95 20.31
N ILE A 388 -13.14 -2.61 20.84
CA ILE A 388 -12.15 -1.76 20.18
C ILE A 388 -11.23 -2.69 19.39
N VAL A 389 -11.32 -2.69 18.07
CA VAL A 389 -10.44 -3.48 17.21
C VAL A 389 -9.07 -2.80 17.16
N VAL A 390 -8.03 -3.55 17.54
CA VAL A 390 -6.65 -3.07 17.70
C VAL A 390 -5.63 -3.87 16.88
N GLY A 391 -6.10 -4.81 16.06
CA GLY A 391 -5.26 -5.59 15.16
C GLY A 391 -6.06 -6.38 14.13
N LEU A 392 -5.40 -6.74 13.04
CA LEU A 392 -5.95 -7.51 11.92
C LEU A 392 -4.93 -8.57 11.52
N ASP A 393 -5.31 -9.84 11.65
CA ASP A 393 -4.42 -11.00 11.50
C ASP A 393 -3.17 -10.86 12.38
N ASP A 394 -1.99 -10.71 11.79
CA ASP A 394 -0.71 -10.47 12.46
C ASP A 394 -0.29 -8.98 12.51
N GLU A 395 -1.13 -8.07 12.00
CA GLU A 395 -0.94 -6.62 12.16
C GLU A 395 -1.43 -6.15 13.52
N ASP A 396 -0.51 -5.59 14.30
CA ASP A 396 -0.76 -5.10 15.66
C ASP A 396 -0.83 -3.57 15.74
N ASN A 397 -0.49 -2.85 14.67
CA ASN A 397 -0.70 -1.41 14.58
C ASN A 397 -1.46 -1.04 13.31
N LEU A 398 -2.77 -0.89 13.47
CA LEU A 398 -3.68 -0.57 12.37
C LEU A 398 -3.46 0.82 11.75
N PHE A 399 -2.66 1.71 12.36
CA PHE A 399 -2.25 2.96 11.70
C PHE A 399 -1.42 2.72 10.43
N ARG A 400 -0.82 1.53 10.25
CA ARG A 400 -0.16 1.14 8.98
C ARG A 400 -1.13 1.02 7.81
N LEU A 401 -2.41 0.76 8.09
CA LEU A 401 -3.47 0.76 7.09
C LEU A 401 -3.99 2.19 7.00
N SER A 402 -3.50 2.94 6.02
CA SER A 402 -3.80 4.36 5.88
C SER A 402 -4.11 4.75 4.45
N ARG A 403 -5.10 5.63 4.28
CA ARG A 403 -5.36 6.30 3.01
C ARG A 403 -4.67 7.64 2.97
N PHE A 404 -3.99 7.88 1.85
CA PHE A 404 -3.40 9.18 1.54
C PHE A 404 -4.23 9.86 0.45
N TYR A 405 -4.46 11.16 0.60
CA TYR A 405 -5.25 11.92 -0.36
C TYR A 405 -4.84 13.39 -0.35
N ARG A 406 -5.25 14.09 -1.41
CA ARG A 406 -5.20 15.54 -1.49
C ARG A 406 -6.53 16.04 -2.02
N VAL A 407 -7.14 16.97 -1.29
CA VAL A 407 -8.25 17.76 -1.82
C VAL A 407 -7.69 18.85 -2.74
N LYS A 408 -8.50 19.30 -3.70
CA LYS A 408 -8.11 20.40 -4.59
C LYS A 408 -8.14 21.76 -3.91
N ARG A 409 -8.95 21.91 -2.85
CA ARG A 409 -9.19 23.17 -2.12
C ARG A 409 -9.49 22.89 -0.65
N ALA A 410 -9.17 23.81 0.24
CA ALA A 410 -9.57 23.75 1.64
C ALA A 410 -11.07 24.06 1.81
N TYR A 411 -11.56 25.10 1.13
CA TYR A 411 -12.94 25.57 1.22
C TYR A 411 -13.47 25.88 -0.19
N SER A 412 -14.77 25.67 -0.45
CA SER A 412 -15.36 25.86 -1.79
C SER A 412 -15.50 27.32 -2.19
N TRP A 413 -15.53 28.21 -1.21
CA TRP A 413 -15.76 29.64 -1.37
C TRP A 413 -14.47 30.48 -1.27
N ILE A 414 -13.33 29.83 -1.03
CA ILE A 414 -12.02 30.49 -1.02
C ILE A 414 -11.24 29.93 -2.18
N GLU A 415 -10.99 30.77 -3.20
CA GLU A 415 -10.09 30.41 -4.27
C GLU A 415 -8.64 30.46 -3.77
N SER A 416 -7.87 29.44 -4.14
CA SER A 416 -6.44 29.37 -3.86
C SER A 416 -5.78 28.50 -4.91
N ASP A 417 -4.65 28.96 -5.42
CA ASP A 417 -3.76 28.19 -6.30
C ASP A 417 -2.71 27.39 -5.50
N GLU A 418 -2.74 27.50 -4.16
CA GLU A 418 -1.84 26.77 -3.29
C GLU A 418 -2.13 25.26 -3.35
N ARG A 419 -1.08 24.48 -3.62
CA ARG A 419 -1.19 23.03 -3.59
C ARG A 419 -1.42 22.56 -2.16
N MET A 420 -2.56 21.95 -1.92
CA MET A 420 -2.89 21.35 -0.62
C MET A 420 -1.88 20.26 -0.23
N PRO A 421 -1.48 20.18 1.05
CA PRO A 421 -0.53 19.17 1.51
C PRO A 421 -1.12 17.77 1.41
N MET A 422 -0.26 16.75 1.39
CA MET A 422 -0.71 15.36 1.52
C MET A 422 -1.40 15.14 2.88
N MET A 423 -2.61 14.62 2.83
CA MET A 423 -3.42 14.29 4.00
C MET A 423 -3.48 12.78 4.19
N VAL A 424 -3.83 12.38 5.41
CA VAL A 424 -4.01 10.98 5.79
C VAL A 424 -5.36 10.78 6.44
N ARG A 425 -5.95 9.61 6.19
CA ARG A 425 -7.03 9.03 6.97
C ARG A 425 -6.58 7.63 7.37
N PRO A 426 -6.02 7.45 8.56
CA PRO A 426 -5.61 6.14 9.03
C PRO A 426 -6.81 5.31 9.47
N LEU A 427 -6.69 3.98 9.39
CA LEU A 427 -7.67 3.08 9.97
C LEU A 427 -7.63 3.14 11.49
N GLY A 428 -6.43 3.19 12.09
CA GLY A 428 -6.25 3.23 13.55
C GLY A 428 -6.99 2.10 14.27
N ALA A 429 -7.21 2.24 15.58
CA ALA A 429 -8.22 1.40 16.20
C ALA A 429 -9.60 1.78 15.66
N PHE A 430 -10.54 0.84 15.66
CA PHE A 430 -11.91 1.13 15.27
C PHE A 430 -12.93 0.41 16.14
N LEU A 431 -14.10 1.00 16.27
CA LEU A 431 -15.19 0.45 17.06
C LEU A 431 -15.97 -0.59 16.24
N HIS A 432 -16.17 -1.77 16.81
CA HIS A 432 -16.99 -2.82 16.22
C HIS A 432 -18.01 -3.33 17.23
N PHE A 433 -19.25 -3.56 16.78
CA PHE A 433 -20.34 -4.04 17.62
C PHE A 433 -20.68 -5.49 17.25
N ARG A 434 -20.40 -6.44 18.14
CA ARG A 434 -20.61 -7.86 17.85
C ARG A 434 -22.10 -8.19 17.70
N THR A 435 -22.96 -7.48 18.42
CA THR A 435 -24.42 -7.46 18.18
C THR A 435 -24.79 -6.16 17.45
N PRO A 436 -25.63 -6.19 16.40
CA PRO A 436 -25.94 -5.01 15.60
C PRO A 436 -26.48 -3.83 16.41
N LEU A 437 -26.08 -2.62 16.03
CA LEU A 437 -26.69 -1.40 16.54
C LEU A 437 -28.16 -1.30 16.09
N PRO A 438 -29.02 -0.68 16.91
CA PRO A 438 -30.31 -0.15 16.45
C PRO A 438 -30.16 0.71 15.19
N ALA A 439 -31.11 0.59 14.26
CA ALA A 439 -31.05 1.27 12.96
C ALA A 439 -30.93 2.80 13.09
N ASP A 440 -31.51 3.37 14.14
CA ASP A 440 -31.54 4.81 14.40
C ASP A 440 -30.20 5.38 14.90
N LEU A 441 -29.23 4.50 15.23
CA LEU A 441 -27.85 4.81 15.61
C LEU A 441 -26.82 4.44 14.52
N LEU A 442 -27.27 3.86 13.40
CA LEU A 442 -26.40 3.59 12.26
C LEU A 442 -26.05 4.90 11.55
N ASN A 443 -24.78 5.03 11.20
CA ASN A 443 -24.26 6.20 10.50
C ASN A 443 -23.13 5.74 9.55
N LYS A 444 -23.15 6.19 8.29
CA LYS A 444 -22.15 5.82 7.27
C LYS A 444 -20.98 6.82 7.24
N THR A 445 -20.37 7.05 8.39
CA THR A 445 -19.24 7.99 8.55
C THR A 445 -18.00 7.29 9.09
N THR A 446 -16.89 8.01 9.09
CA THR A 446 -15.58 7.51 9.54
C THR A 446 -15.31 7.77 11.02
N ALA A 447 -16.27 8.26 11.81
CA ALA A 447 -16.08 8.57 13.22
C ALA A 447 -15.70 7.36 14.09
N ILE A 448 -16.00 6.15 13.63
CA ILE A 448 -15.64 4.91 14.34
C ILE A 448 -14.26 4.37 14.00
N VAL A 449 -13.54 4.95 13.03
CA VAL A 449 -12.17 4.58 12.66
C VAL A 449 -11.20 5.70 13.03
N GLY A 450 -9.90 5.40 13.09
CA GLY A 450 -8.87 6.36 13.46
C GLY A 450 -8.89 6.66 14.95
N LEU A 451 -9.31 5.68 15.77
CA LEU A 451 -9.42 5.79 17.22
C LEU A 451 -8.10 5.48 17.91
N ASP A 452 -7.92 6.05 19.09
CA ASP A 452 -6.86 5.72 20.04
C ASP A 452 -7.39 5.72 21.49
N ALA A 453 -6.50 5.66 22.48
CA ALA A 453 -6.87 5.59 23.89
C ALA A 453 -7.62 6.83 24.41
N THR A 454 -7.53 7.97 23.70
CA THR A 454 -8.17 9.26 24.03
C THR A 454 -9.53 9.44 23.35
N SER A 455 -9.95 8.50 22.49
CA SER A 455 -11.16 8.65 21.68
C SER A 455 -12.48 8.54 22.44
N PHE A 456 -12.48 8.17 23.72
CA PHE A 456 -13.69 7.72 24.42
C PHE A 456 -13.97 8.54 25.67
N HIS A 457 -15.12 9.23 25.69
CA HIS A 457 -15.53 10.07 26.83
C HIS A 457 -17.01 9.91 27.15
N TRP A 458 -17.33 9.63 28.41
CA TRP A 458 -18.67 9.64 28.94
C TRP A 458 -19.14 11.05 29.25
N VAL A 459 -20.40 11.33 28.94
CA VAL A 459 -21.10 12.56 29.28
C VAL A 459 -22.47 12.24 29.87
N GLN A 460 -22.91 13.08 30.80
CA GLN A 460 -24.15 12.87 31.56
C GLN A 460 -25.40 12.98 30.68
N ASN A 461 -25.52 14.06 29.91
CA ASN A 461 -26.72 14.38 29.17
C ASN A 461 -26.63 13.93 27.70
N ASP A 462 -27.78 13.63 27.08
CA ASP A 462 -27.88 13.33 25.65
C ASP A 462 -27.31 14.50 24.81
N PRO A 463 -26.16 14.32 24.14
CA PRO A 463 -25.54 15.38 23.36
C PRO A 463 -26.42 15.84 22.20
N LEU A 464 -27.33 14.99 21.73
CA LEU A 464 -28.22 15.26 20.61
C LEU A 464 -29.60 15.77 21.04
N ALA A 465 -29.83 16.05 22.35
CA ALA A 465 -31.12 16.51 22.86
C ALA A 465 -31.73 17.70 22.08
N PRO A 466 -30.96 18.74 21.67
CA PRO A 466 -31.47 19.87 20.87
C PRO A 466 -32.03 19.50 19.49
N LEU A 467 -31.82 18.26 19.05
CA LEU A 467 -32.10 17.76 17.70
C LEU A 467 -33.10 16.60 17.71
N ARG A 468 -33.49 16.08 18.88
CA ARG A 468 -34.41 14.94 18.99
C ARG A 468 -35.82 15.25 18.48
N SER A 469 -36.19 16.52 18.34
CA SER A 469 -37.46 16.93 17.72
C SER A 469 -37.45 16.82 16.19
N LEU A 470 -36.29 16.62 15.57
CA LEU A 470 -36.18 16.45 14.12
C LEU A 470 -36.69 15.07 13.70
N THR A 471 -37.42 15.01 12.60
CA THR A 471 -38.02 13.78 12.07
C THR A 471 -37.77 13.65 10.57
N GLY A 472 -38.01 12.45 10.04
CA GLY A 472 -37.87 12.15 8.60
C GLY A 472 -36.48 12.48 8.05
N GLY A 473 -36.44 12.96 6.81
CA GLY A 473 -35.19 13.22 6.09
C GLY A 473 -34.25 14.23 6.77
N LEU A 474 -34.76 15.19 7.55
CA LEU A 474 -33.92 16.13 8.30
C LEU A 474 -33.13 15.43 9.42
N ARG A 475 -33.78 14.50 10.12
CA ARG A 475 -33.13 13.67 11.13
C ARG A 475 -32.04 12.83 10.50
N ASP A 476 -32.35 12.17 9.38
CA ASP A 476 -31.42 11.28 8.71
C ASP A 476 -30.24 12.02 8.07
N ALA A 477 -30.47 13.25 7.58
CA ALA A 477 -29.44 14.16 7.10
C ALA A 477 -28.45 14.57 8.21
N LEU A 478 -28.97 15.03 9.35
CA LEU A 478 -28.14 15.63 10.40
C LEU A 478 -27.51 14.59 11.34
N ILE A 479 -28.29 13.62 11.82
CA ILE A 479 -27.86 12.67 12.86
C ILE A 479 -27.90 11.19 12.44
N GLY A 480 -28.58 10.86 11.34
CA GLY A 480 -28.69 9.49 10.84
C GLY A 480 -27.62 9.12 9.82
N GLU A 481 -28.03 8.46 8.74
CA GLU A 481 -27.12 7.82 7.78
C GLU A 481 -26.14 8.78 7.09
N GLN A 482 -26.59 10.01 6.76
CA GLN A 482 -25.72 11.03 6.13
C GLN A 482 -24.84 11.75 7.17
N GLY A 483 -25.33 11.82 8.41
CA GLY A 483 -24.55 12.20 9.58
C GLY A 483 -23.80 13.52 9.47
N CYS A 484 -24.39 14.61 8.95
CA CYS A 484 -23.69 15.90 8.82
C CYS A 484 -23.03 16.36 10.14
N LEU A 485 -23.65 16.08 11.29
CA LEU A 485 -23.14 16.47 12.61
C LEU A 485 -21.99 15.60 13.13
N THR A 486 -21.63 14.57 12.39
CA THR A 486 -20.39 13.84 12.58
C THR A 486 -19.18 14.73 12.29
N CYS A 487 -19.33 15.69 11.37
CA CYS A 487 -18.26 16.58 10.94
C CYS A 487 -18.51 18.06 11.26
N HIS A 488 -19.79 18.45 11.30
CA HIS A 488 -20.24 19.83 11.50
C HIS A 488 -20.95 20.03 12.84
N GLN A 489 -21.27 21.28 13.16
CA GLN A 489 -22.13 21.63 14.28
C GLN A 489 -23.47 22.20 13.79
N PHE A 490 -24.51 22.03 14.59
CA PHE A 490 -25.78 22.74 14.44
C PHE A 490 -26.39 22.90 15.83
N ARG A 491 -26.84 24.12 16.18
CA ARG A 491 -27.34 24.48 17.52
C ARG A 491 -26.35 24.14 18.64
N GLY A 492 -25.05 24.30 18.37
CA GLY A 492 -23.97 23.99 19.31
C GLY A 492 -23.69 22.50 19.52
N VAL A 493 -24.38 21.61 18.80
CA VAL A 493 -24.22 20.16 18.86
C VAL A 493 -23.45 19.65 17.65
N GLY A 494 -22.57 18.68 17.85
CA GLY A 494 -21.84 18.01 16.76
C GLY A 494 -20.33 18.08 16.91
N ALA A 495 -19.65 18.09 15.77
CA ALA A 495 -18.20 18.07 15.67
C ALA A 495 -17.67 19.31 14.94
N ARG A 496 -16.38 19.56 15.14
CA ARG A 496 -15.62 20.51 14.33
C ARG A 496 -14.48 19.72 13.68
N ALA A 497 -14.86 18.83 12.76
CA ALA A 497 -13.91 17.90 12.15
C ALA A 497 -12.90 18.65 11.28
N HIS A 498 -11.77 18.01 11.03
CA HIS A 498 -10.64 18.57 10.31
C HIS A 498 -9.91 17.47 9.53
N HIS A 499 -9.01 17.85 8.64
CA HIS A 499 -8.12 16.87 8.01
C HIS A 499 -6.93 16.55 8.92
N ALA A 500 -6.19 15.49 8.61
CA ALA A 500 -4.94 15.15 9.28
C ALA A 500 -3.79 15.18 8.26
N LEU A 501 -2.66 15.79 8.63
CA LEU A 501 -1.47 15.82 7.76
C LEU A 501 -0.84 14.43 7.66
N ALA A 502 -0.40 14.04 6.46
CA ALA A 502 0.34 12.79 6.28
C ALA A 502 1.72 12.81 6.96
N VAL A 503 2.27 13.97 7.33
CA VAL A 503 3.60 14.04 7.95
C VAL A 503 3.63 13.46 9.37
N ASP A 504 2.58 13.71 10.16
CA ASP A 504 2.55 13.35 11.58
C ASP A 504 1.14 13.08 12.14
N GLY A 505 0.10 13.14 11.31
CA GLY A 505 -1.28 12.96 11.74
C GLY A 505 -1.87 14.17 12.47
N LYS A 506 -1.17 15.31 12.56
CA LYS A 506 -1.70 16.50 13.23
C LYS A 506 -2.88 17.10 12.48
N PRO A 507 -3.80 17.78 13.20
CA PRO A 507 -4.89 18.54 12.61
C PRO A 507 -4.39 19.50 11.53
N TYR A 508 -5.08 19.50 10.40
CA TYR A 508 -4.93 20.46 9.31
C TYR A 508 -6.27 21.14 9.05
N GLY A 509 -6.25 22.40 8.58
CA GLY A 509 -7.44 23.22 8.35
C GLY A 509 -8.48 22.61 7.39
N ALA A 510 -9.43 23.44 6.93
CA ALA A 510 -10.72 23.00 6.39
C ALA A 510 -11.63 22.39 7.47
N PHE A 511 -11.87 23.17 8.52
CA PHE A 511 -12.74 22.75 9.61
C PHE A 511 -14.19 22.66 9.14
N GLY A 512 -14.89 21.62 9.57
CA GLY A 512 -16.35 21.58 9.52
C GLY A 512 -16.89 22.74 10.36
N LEU A 513 -17.46 23.74 9.69
CA LEU A 513 -18.06 24.89 10.38
C LEU A 513 -19.43 24.49 10.93
N PRO A 514 -19.93 25.20 11.96
CA PRO A 514 -21.35 25.20 12.26
C PRO A 514 -22.16 25.49 10.99
N LEU A 515 -23.26 24.76 10.77
CA LEU A 515 -24.07 24.90 9.57
C LEU A 515 -24.58 26.34 9.40
N GLU A 516 -24.85 27.02 10.51
CA GLU A 516 -25.28 28.42 10.58
C GLU A 516 -24.19 29.42 10.17
N ASP A 517 -22.92 29.01 10.19
CA ASP A 517 -21.78 29.87 9.87
C ASP A 517 -21.45 29.89 8.38
N TYR A 518 -21.91 28.91 7.59
CA TYR A 518 -21.74 28.94 6.15
C TYR A 518 -22.46 30.15 5.53
N PRO A 519 -21.84 30.85 4.55
CA PRO A 519 -22.57 31.81 3.72
C PRO A 519 -23.77 31.13 3.04
N SER A 520 -24.91 31.83 2.97
CA SER A 520 -26.17 31.22 2.50
C SER A 520 -26.08 30.75 1.04
N ASP A 521 -25.37 31.48 0.19
CA ASP A 521 -25.08 31.10 -1.19
C ASP A 521 -24.20 29.84 -1.26
N VAL A 522 -23.21 29.72 -0.39
CA VAL A 522 -22.34 28.53 -0.28
C VAL A 522 -23.13 27.30 0.16
N LEU A 523 -23.94 27.42 1.21
CA LEU A 523 -24.79 26.33 1.69
C LEU A 523 -25.78 25.90 0.62
N ARG A 524 -26.39 26.86 -0.09
CA ARG A 524 -27.29 26.59 -1.23
C ARG A 524 -26.57 25.79 -2.31
N ARG A 525 -25.38 26.23 -2.74
CA ARG A 525 -24.60 25.51 -3.76
C ARG A 525 -24.24 24.10 -3.29
N PHE A 526 -23.81 23.91 -2.05
CA PHE A 526 -23.53 22.58 -1.50
C PHE A 526 -24.74 21.64 -1.60
N LEU A 527 -25.92 22.13 -1.20
CA LEU A 527 -27.14 21.31 -1.14
C LEU A 527 -27.77 21.03 -2.52
N PHE A 528 -27.68 21.96 -3.46
CA PHE A 528 -28.37 21.86 -4.76
C PHE A 528 -27.45 21.61 -5.96
N GLU A 529 -26.15 21.92 -5.87
CA GLU A 529 -25.12 21.73 -6.91
C GLU A 529 -24.08 20.67 -6.49
N GLN A 530 -24.53 19.61 -5.82
CA GLN A 530 -23.68 18.61 -5.14
C GLN A 530 -22.52 18.08 -6.01
N ASP A 531 -22.78 17.75 -7.28
CA ASP A 531 -21.75 17.26 -8.22
C ASP A 531 -20.68 18.30 -8.54
N ALA A 532 -21.11 19.52 -8.86
CA ALA A 532 -20.20 20.60 -9.21
C ALA A 532 -19.32 20.99 -8.01
N VAL A 533 -19.92 21.05 -6.82
CA VAL A 533 -19.20 21.32 -5.57
C VAL A 533 -18.20 20.20 -5.29
N ALA A 534 -18.61 18.93 -5.32
CA ALA A 534 -17.72 17.80 -5.05
C ALA A 534 -16.55 17.72 -6.06
N ALA A 535 -16.82 17.94 -7.35
CA ALA A 535 -15.79 17.97 -8.40
C ALA A 535 -14.76 19.09 -8.18
N SER A 536 -15.18 20.23 -7.63
CA SER A 536 -14.30 21.36 -7.30
C SER A 536 -13.29 21.04 -6.20
N PHE A 537 -13.61 20.10 -5.30
CA PHE A 537 -12.71 19.57 -4.27
C PHE A 537 -11.96 18.30 -4.69
N GLY A 538 -12.41 17.63 -5.76
CA GLY A 538 -11.90 16.31 -6.15
C GLY A 538 -12.36 15.20 -5.21
N VAL A 539 -13.60 15.29 -4.70
CA VAL A 539 -14.20 14.30 -3.80
C VAL A 539 -15.51 13.76 -4.37
N ALA A 540 -16.05 12.70 -3.77
CA ALA A 540 -17.38 12.21 -4.08
C ALA A 540 -18.46 13.07 -3.40
N PRO A 541 -19.60 13.34 -4.05
CA PRO A 541 -20.68 14.12 -3.46
C PRO A 541 -21.43 13.35 -2.37
N LEU A 542 -21.79 14.03 -1.28
CA LEU A 542 -22.78 13.53 -0.33
C LEU A 542 -24.17 13.71 -0.95
N ARG A 543 -24.82 12.60 -1.32
CA ARG A 543 -26.10 12.64 -2.01
C ARG A 543 -27.25 12.96 -1.06
N MET A 544 -27.93 14.08 -1.31
CA MET A 544 -29.14 14.48 -0.60
C MET A 544 -30.29 14.70 -1.58
N GLU A 545 -31.46 14.17 -1.23
CA GLU A 545 -32.69 14.34 -2.00
C GLU A 545 -33.12 15.82 -1.98
N LYS A 546 -33.68 16.33 -3.09
CA LYS A 546 -33.94 17.76 -3.30
C LYS A 546 -34.92 18.34 -2.28
N THR A 547 -35.95 17.60 -1.87
CA THR A 547 -36.90 18.07 -0.85
C THR A 547 -36.23 18.17 0.52
N VAL A 548 -35.39 17.19 0.89
CA VAL A 548 -34.61 17.23 2.13
C VAL A 548 -33.60 18.38 2.12
N ALA A 549 -32.93 18.61 0.99
CA ALA A 549 -32.03 19.75 0.79
C ALA A 549 -32.75 21.10 0.98
N GLY A 550 -33.97 21.24 0.45
CA GLY A 550 -34.81 22.41 0.69
C GLY A 550 -35.16 22.62 2.16
N GLN A 551 -35.63 21.56 2.83
CA GLN A 551 -35.98 21.60 4.25
C GLN A 551 -34.77 21.99 5.12
N LEU A 552 -33.59 21.42 4.82
CA LEU A 552 -32.37 21.70 5.57
C LEU A 552 -31.90 23.14 5.35
N PHE A 553 -31.91 23.61 4.10
CA PHE A 553 -31.55 24.99 3.77
C PHE A 553 -32.43 26.00 4.52
N ASP A 554 -33.75 25.78 4.52
CA ASP A 554 -34.70 26.65 5.20
C ASP A 554 -34.52 26.62 6.72
N LEU A 555 -34.28 25.43 7.29
CA LEU A 555 -34.03 25.26 8.72
C LEU A 555 -32.78 26.04 9.15
N VAL A 556 -31.66 25.83 8.46
CA VAL A 556 -30.38 26.51 8.79
C VAL A 556 -30.51 28.02 8.57
N SER A 557 -31.17 28.46 7.49
CA SER A 557 -31.37 29.88 7.21
C SER A 557 -32.21 30.57 8.29
N ARG A 558 -33.27 29.93 8.78
CA ARG A 558 -34.09 30.47 9.88
C ARG A 558 -33.28 30.59 11.17
N GLU A 559 -32.50 29.56 11.52
CA GLU A 559 -31.69 29.54 12.73
C GLU A 559 -30.61 30.63 12.68
N LYS A 560 -29.90 30.73 11.54
CA LYS A 560 -28.91 31.79 11.29
C LYS A 560 -29.52 33.18 11.45
N ASN A 561 -30.66 33.45 10.80
CA ASN A 561 -31.35 34.74 10.90
C ASN A 561 -31.79 35.07 12.33
N GLN A 562 -32.24 34.07 13.11
CA GLN A 562 -32.64 34.27 14.50
C GLN A 562 -31.42 34.59 15.38
N ARG A 563 -30.31 33.88 15.18
CA ARG A 563 -29.05 34.13 15.88
C ARG A 563 -28.50 35.53 15.59
N ASP A 564 -28.48 35.93 14.32
CA ASP A 564 -27.96 37.23 13.90
C ASP A 564 -28.85 38.38 14.42
N LYS A 565 -30.16 38.15 14.59
CA LYS A 565 -31.07 39.10 15.26
C LYS A 565 -30.81 39.21 16.77
N ASN A 566 -30.46 38.10 17.43
CA ASN A 566 -30.19 38.09 18.87
C ASN A 566 -28.80 38.69 19.22
N GLN A 567 -27.90 38.81 18.24
CA GLN A 567 -26.56 39.38 18.40
C GLN A 567 -26.48 40.88 18.06
N LYS A 568 -27.51 41.44 17.43
CA LYS A 568 -27.69 42.88 17.18
C LYS A 568 -28.49 43.50 18.31
#